data_AF-A0A956C9A7-F1
#
_entry.id   AF-A0A956C9A7-F1
#
_cell.length_a   1.000
_cell.length_b   1.000
_cell.length_c   1.000
_cell.angle_alpha   90.00
_cell.angle_beta   90.00
_cell.angle_gamma   90.00
#
_symmetry.space_group_name_H-M   'P 1'
#
loop_
_entity.id
_entity.type
_entity.pdbx_description
1 polymer ?
#
loop_
_entity_poly.entity_id
_entity_poly.type
_entity_poly.pdbx_seq_one_letter_code
_entity_poly.pdbx_strand_id
1 'polypeptide(L)'
;MCMQTTAVRPHQSFRWCGDEIVHDPIVPAARRVPVAKGKRGYDVDIREFLGLDGSALIRRHLDEVRKGLGSEDRALFDSRGQGSFDFRVRAVQEHLRATLRYTPGSRKADSWLVPSETLAAGGGDCEDIAFLLAALLEHSGISGYCLRVALGSITEHRAGAKSRTWDHAWVVYMNEGGAWEILEPLAVLTKGSKARGPRRSKSRRARAEPTPSYQYTPHFVLNREHLWRVRSSDDDAQRPLGDYLANRKFFGEFDPTFAASVHDSIFKSALSGISSSDLATVERASLIVDANTLAYDPRDHFDFAYIDEGWARARKRLETGKLWDLALALHAIGDFYAHSTYADFAPRRRGSDAIVPYNPQTKRLARTPSYDFTRYTPIPGSNKSAEAAAKLWQGKIISGQWWRWFTTYPDDIQGAKELALRRTLPDHDAIAVDDAVMKDSHRHYDEAEFQFQFADRRAAAAEHIQAVWLRWRKKFRGR
;
A
#
# COMPACT_ATOMS: atom_id res chain seq x y z
N MET A 1 9.65 -3.38 3.43
CA MET A 1 8.77 -3.76 2.33
C MET A 1 8.55 -5.26 2.41
N CYS A 2 7.41 -5.71 2.92
CA CYS A 2 7.01 -7.13 2.82
C CYS A 2 6.99 -7.57 1.35
N MET A 3 7.07 -8.87 1.05
CA MET A 3 6.83 -9.39 -0.31
C MET A 3 5.56 -8.79 -0.91
N GLN A 4 5.74 -7.77 -1.75
CA GLN A 4 4.65 -6.98 -2.27
C GLN A 4 4.10 -7.73 -3.48
N THR A 5 2.86 -8.19 -3.37
CA THR A 5 2.10 -8.68 -4.53
C THR A 5 1.16 -7.62 -5.07
N THR A 6 1.28 -6.37 -4.60
CA THR A 6 0.49 -5.30 -5.16
C THR A 6 0.99 -5.04 -6.57
N ALA A 7 0.05 -4.98 -7.51
CA ALA A 7 0.36 -4.47 -8.82
C ALA A 7 0.71 -2.97 -8.73
N VAL A 8 0.35 -2.26 -7.65
CA VAL A 8 0.59 -0.82 -7.49
C VAL A 8 2.04 -0.53 -7.05
N ARG A 9 2.77 0.22 -7.86
CA ARG A 9 4.12 0.72 -7.57
C ARG A 9 4.10 1.70 -6.38
N PRO A 10 5.22 1.85 -5.64
CA PRO A 10 5.28 2.71 -4.46
C PRO A 10 4.80 4.15 -4.76
N HIS A 11 3.76 4.58 -4.05
CA HIS A 11 3.11 5.89 -4.24
C HIS A 11 3.51 6.91 -3.17
N GLN A 12 4.32 6.53 -2.19
CA GLN A 12 4.74 7.42 -1.09
C GLN A 12 5.88 8.36 -1.46
N SER A 13 6.49 8.19 -2.63
CA SER A 13 7.47 9.12 -3.17
C SER A 13 6.86 10.49 -3.50
N PHE A 14 5.55 10.59 -3.64
CA PHE A 14 4.85 11.85 -3.89
C PHE A 14 4.58 12.62 -2.60
N ARG A 15 4.68 13.95 -2.69
CA ARG A 15 4.34 14.86 -1.60
C ARG A 15 2.83 15.10 -1.58
N TRP A 16 2.10 14.20 -0.93
CA TRP A 16 0.64 14.27 -0.80
C TRP A 16 0.13 15.50 -0.04
N CYS A 17 0.99 16.19 0.71
CA CYS A 17 0.68 17.50 1.28
C CYS A 17 0.63 18.63 0.25
N GLY A 18 1.04 18.37 -1.01
CA GLY A 18 1.20 19.36 -2.06
C GLY A 18 2.62 19.95 -2.12
N ASP A 19 3.03 20.41 -3.30
CA ASP A 19 4.28 21.14 -3.51
C ASP A 19 4.05 22.65 -3.69
N GLU A 20 2.97 23.03 -4.36
CA GLU A 20 2.71 24.41 -4.76
C GLU A 20 1.21 24.70 -4.73
N ILE A 21 0.80 25.79 -4.07
CA ILE A 21 -0.62 26.18 -4.01
C ILE A 21 -1.05 26.74 -5.37
N VAL A 22 -2.16 26.23 -5.89
CA VAL A 22 -2.79 26.78 -7.09
C VAL A 22 -3.73 27.91 -6.66
N HIS A 23 -3.41 29.14 -7.09
CA HIS A 23 -4.15 30.33 -6.69
C HIS A 23 -5.49 30.52 -7.41
N ASP A 24 -5.63 29.97 -8.61
CA ASP A 24 -6.85 30.04 -9.43
C ASP A 24 -7.44 28.62 -9.62
N PRO A 25 -8.21 28.11 -8.65
CA PRO A 25 -8.75 26.76 -8.65
C PRO A 25 -10.07 26.61 -9.43
N ILE A 26 -10.28 27.43 -10.47
CA ILE A 26 -11.55 27.51 -11.18
C ILE A 26 -11.67 26.44 -12.26
N VAL A 27 -12.81 25.74 -12.27
CA VAL A 27 -13.26 24.81 -13.30
C VAL A 27 -14.31 25.51 -14.19
N PRO A 28 -13.99 25.79 -15.47
CA PRO A 28 -14.89 26.54 -16.33
C PRO A 28 -16.19 25.80 -16.66
N ALA A 29 -17.30 26.53 -16.65
CA ALA A 29 -18.64 26.11 -17.07
C ALA A 29 -19.16 24.81 -16.42
N ALA A 30 -18.72 24.50 -15.19
CA ALA A 30 -18.94 23.19 -14.59
C ALA A 30 -20.35 22.92 -14.06
N ARG A 31 -21.17 23.96 -13.88
CA ARG A 31 -22.53 23.80 -13.34
C ARG A 31 -23.55 24.39 -14.27
N ARG A 32 -24.59 23.62 -14.57
CA ARG A 32 -25.72 24.09 -15.37
C ARG A 32 -26.72 24.85 -14.51
N VAL A 33 -27.24 25.95 -15.04
CA VAL A 33 -28.36 26.67 -14.43
C VAL A 33 -29.66 25.94 -14.81
N PRO A 34 -30.44 25.37 -13.85
CA PRO A 34 -31.59 24.52 -14.16
C PRO A 34 -32.67 25.18 -15.04
N VAL A 35 -32.81 26.51 -14.94
CA VAL A 35 -33.83 27.31 -15.65
C VAL A 35 -33.29 28.06 -16.88
N ALA A 36 -31.98 28.03 -17.14
CA ALA A 36 -31.43 28.73 -18.30
C ALA A 36 -31.78 27.98 -19.59
N LYS A 37 -32.36 28.68 -20.56
CA LYS A 37 -32.49 28.15 -21.93
C LYS A 37 -31.08 28.05 -22.55
N GLY A 38 -30.61 26.83 -22.79
CA GLY A 38 -29.31 26.53 -23.39
C GLY A 38 -28.31 25.87 -22.42
N LYS A 39 -27.15 25.44 -22.92
CA LYS A 39 -26.07 24.84 -22.12
C LYS A 39 -25.23 25.90 -21.38
N ARG A 40 -25.87 26.92 -20.79
CA ARG A 40 -25.14 27.98 -20.09
C ARG A 40 -24.71 27.48 -18.71
N GLY A 41 -23.43 27.11 -18.62
CA GLY A 41 -22.78 26.78 -17.36
C GLY A 41 -22.29 28.03 -16.64
N TYR A 42 -21.94 27.90 -15.37
CA TYR A 42 -21.12 28.87 -14.63
C TYR A 42 -19.87 28.20 -14.07
N ASP A 43 -18.83 29.01 -13.89
CA ASP A 43 -17.52 28.59 -13.38
C ASP A 43 -17.62 28.28 -11.89
N VAL A 44 -16.89 27.26 -11.45
CA VAL A 44 -16.93 26.80 -10.05
C VAL A 44 -15.54 26.56 -9.54
N ASP A 45 -15.30 26.94 -8.29
CA ASP A 45 -14.08 26.54 -7.60
C ASP A 45 -14.07 25.04 -7.37
N ILE A 46 -13.02 24.34 -7.81
CA ILE A 46 -12.95 22.87 -7.71
C ILE A 46 -13.15 22.36 -6.28
N ARG A 47 -12.81 23.17 -5.26
CA ARG A 47 -12.98 22.83 -3.85
C ARG A 47 -14.44 22.72 -3.44
N GLU A 48 -15.35 23.38 -4.17
CA GLU A 48 -16.80 23.28 -3.94
C GLU A 48 -17.33 21.86 -4.23
N PHE A 49 -16.64 21.06 -5.05
CA PHE A 49 -16.99 19.64 -5.23
C PHE A 49 -16.74 18.80 -3.96
N LEU A 50 -16.02 19.32 -2.97
CA LEU A 50 -15.85 18.68 -1.66
C LEU A 50 -16.78 19.28 -0.59
N GLY A 51 -17.28 20.48 -0.83
CA GLY A 51 -17.97 21.29 0.17
C GLY A 51 -19.49 21.19 0.09
N LEU A 52 -20.11 20.53 1.07
CA LEU A 52 -21.55 20.64 1.30
C LEU A 52 -21.85 20.62 2.81
N ASP A 53 -21.46 21.69 3.50
CA ASP A 53 -21.80 21.85 4.92
C ASP A 53 -23.31 21.74 5.12
N GLY A 54 -23.70 20.91 6.07
CA GLY A 54 -25.10 20.70 6.40
C GLY A 54 -25.89 19.86 5.39
N SER A 55 -25.24 19.20 4.42
CA SER A 55 -25.92 18.28 3.49
C SER A 55 -26.73 17.22 4.25
N ALA A 56 -28.04 17.25 4.09
CA ALA A 56 -28.94 16.27 4.70
C ALA A 56 -28.71 14.86 4.12
N LEU A 57 -28.31 14.76 2.85
CA LEU A 57 -28.00 13.48 2.22
C LEU A 57 -26.72 12.85 2.80
N ILE A 58 -25.66 13.64 2.97
CA ILE A 58 -24.42 13.15 3.60
C ILE A 58 -24.68 12.67 5.01
N ARG A 59 -25.39 13.47 5.84
CA ARG A 59 -25.77 13.08 7.20
C ARG A 59 -26.59 11.81 7.23
N ARG A 60 -27.59 11.68 6.36
CA ARG A 60 -28.41 10.48 6.24
C ARG A 60 -27.57 9.24 5.90
N HIS A 61 -26.64 9.33 4.95
CA HIS A 61 -25.78 8.20 4.61
C HIS A 61 -24.87 7.81 5.77
N LEU A 62 -24.31 8.78 6.51
CA LEU A 62 -23.52 8.49 7.73
C LEU A 62 -24.37 7.86 8.84
N ASP A 63 -25.62 8.28 9.00
CA ASP A 63 -26.55 7.63 9.93
C ASP A 63 -26.87 6.19 9.50
N GLU A 64 -26.98 5.92 8.20
CA GLU A 64 -27.13 4.56 7.66
C GLU A 64 -25.89 3.70 7.93
N VAL A 65 -24.67 4.25 7.78
CA VAL A 65 -23.43 3.58 8.23
C VAL A 65 -23.55 3.21 9.70
N ARG A 66 -23.82 4.19 10.56
CA ARG A 66 -23.92 3.97 12.03
C ARG A 66 -24.98 2.94 12.40
N LYS A 67 -26.12 2.94 11.72
CA LYS A 67 -27.21 1.96 11.91
C LYS A 67 -26.80 0.54 11.52
N GLY A 68 -25.96 0.38 10.50
CA GLY A 68 -25.44 -0.91 10.06
C GLY A 68 -24.39 -1.53 10.98
N LEU A 69 -23.80 -0.76 11.89
CA LEU A 69 -22.77 -1.22 12.82
C LEU A 69 -23.34 -1.85 14.10
N GLY A 70 -22.64 -2.86 14.62
CA GLY A 70 -22.85 -3.39 15.97
C GLY A 70 -22.50 -2.38 17.07
N SER A 71 -22.82 -2.68 18.33
CA SER A 71 -22.63 -1.73 19.44
C SER A 71 -21.17 -1.33 19.67
N GLU A 72 -20.24 -2.29 19.60
CA GLU A 72 -18.79 -2.03 19.78
C GLU A 72 -18.23 -1.22 18.60
N ASP A 73 -18.56 -1.62 17.38
CA ASP A 73 -18.15 -0.93 16.14
C ASP A 73 -18.72 0.49 16.07
N ARG A 74 -19.97 0.71 16.50
CA ARG A 74 -20.57 2.03 16.60
C ARG A 74 -19.84 2.91 17.62
N ALA A 75 -19.49 2.35 18.78
CA ALA A 75 -18.70 3.08 19.77
C ALA A 75 -17.32 3.45 19.22
N LEU A 76 -16.67 2.56 18.46
CA LEU A 76 -15.39 2.83 17.81
C LEU A 76 -15.52 3.90 16.71
N PHE A 77 -16.59 3.85 15.91
CA PHE A 77 -16.90 4.86 14.89
C PHE A 77 -17.08 6.26 15.49
N ASP A 78 -17.81 6.36 16.60
CA ASP A 78 -18.11 7.64 17.26
C ASP A 78 -16.92 8.16 18.12
N SER A 79 -15.96 7.30 18.45
CA SER A 79 -14.81 7.60 19.30
C SER A 79 -13.72 8.43 18.57
N ARG A 80 -12.83 9.03 19.36
CA ARG A 80 -11.57 9.68 18.92
C ARG A 80 -10.32 8.92 19.39
N GLY A 81 -10.52 7.69 19.87
CA GLY A 81 -9.45 6.82 20.34
C GLY A 81 -8.63 6.24 19.19
N GLN A 82 -7.54 5.58 19.55
CA GLN A 82 -6.70 4.88 18.58
C GLN A 82 -7.51 3.85 17.78
N GLY A 83 -7.37 3.89 16.46
CA GLY A 83 -8.04 3.05 15.47
C GLY A 83 -9.38 3.58 14.98
N SER A 84 -9.94 4.64 15.59
CA SER A 84 -11.26 5.17 15.26
C SER A 84 -11.35 5.82 13.88
N PHE A 85 -10.38 6.65 13.48
CA PHE A 85 -10.42 7.35 12.19
C PHE A 85 -10.29 6.36 11.04
N ASP A 86 -9.32 5.46 11.14
CA ASP A 86 -9.13 4.43 10.14
C ASP A 86 -10.31 3.42 10.13
N PHE A 87 -11.03 3.24 11.24
CA PHE A 87 -12.28 2.46 11.28
C PHE A 87 -13.38 3.16 10.47
N ARG A 88 -13.55 4.48 10.63
CA ARG A 88 -14.52 5.26 9.85
C ARG A 88 -14.28 5.12 8.34
N VAL A 89 -13.01 5.16 7.91
CA VAL A 89 -12.66 4.96 6.50
C VAL A 89 -13.24 3.66 5.96
N ARG A 90 -13.01 2.54 6.66
CA ARG A 90 -13.53 1.23 6.26
C ARG A 90 -15.04 1.18 6.25
N ALA A 91 -15.68 1.63 7.32
CA ALA A 91 -17.14 1.60 7.46
C ALA A 91 -17.83 2.41 6.34
N VAL A 92 -17.26 3.58 5.98
CA VAL A 92 -17.73 4.38 4.86
C VAL A 92 -17.50 3.67 3.52
N GLN A 93 -16.31 3.11 3.28
CA GLN A 93 -16.03 2.36 2.05
C GLN A 93 -16.97 1.15 1.87
N GLU A 94 -17.23 0.39 2.94
CA GLU A 94 -18.14 -0.75 2.94
C GLU A 94 -19.58 -0.33 2.64
N HIS A 95 -20.04 0.78 3.22
CA HIS A 95 -21.35 1.35 2.91
C HIS A 95 -21.48 1.77 1.44
N LEU A 96 -20.48 2.47 0.90
CA LEU A 96 -20.48 2.89 -0.51
C LEU A 96 -20.45 1.68 -1.44
N ARG A 97 -19.67 0.65 -1.11
CA ARG A 97 -19.65 -0.63 -1.83
C ARG A 97 -21.02 -1.29 -1.91
N ALA A 98 -21.80 -1.19 -0.83
CA ALA A 98 -23.13 -1.79 -0.75
C ALA A 98 -24.17 -0.99 -1.54
N THR A 99 -24.04 0.33 -1.58
CA THR A 99 -25.12 1.26 -1.98
C THR A 99 -24.94 1.91 -3.35
N LEU A 100 -23.71 2.04 -3.85
CA LEU A 100 -23.43 2.77 -5.10
C LEU A 100 -22.91 1.86 -6.21
N ARG A 101 -22.90 2.42 -7.43
CA ARG A 101 -22.33 1.78 -8.63
C ARG A 101 -21.36 2.71 -9.33
N TYR A 102 -20.28 2.14 -9.85
CA TYR A 102 -19.41 2.87 -10.75
C TYR A 102 -20.08 3.00 -12.12
N THR A 103 -20.15 4.22 -12.63
CA THR A 103 -20.69 4.51 -13.96
C THR A 103 -19.57 5.10 -14.80
N PRO A 104 -18.91 4.30 -15.66
CA PRO A 104 -17.88 4.82 -16.55
C PRO A 104 -18.47 5.92 -17.42
N GLY A 105 -17.78 7.05 -17.54
CA GLY A 105 -18.23 8.18 -18.33
C GLY A 105 -17.09 8.79 -19.12
N SER A 106 -17.34 9.10 -20.39
CA SER A 106 -16.53 10.05 -21.18
C SER A 106 -16.91 11.50 -20.88
N ARG A 107 -17.38 11.76 -19.66
CA ARG A 107 -17.92 13.05 -19.23
C ARG A 107 -16.78 14.05 -19.06
N LYS A 108 -16.96 15.28 -19.52
CA LYS A 108 -15.98 16.35 -19.32
C LYS A 108 -16.04 16.84 -17.87
N ALA A 109 -15.01 17.58 -17.44
CA ALA A 109 -14.98 18.21 -16.12
C ALA A 109 -16.21 19.10 -15.85
N ASP A 110 -16.84 19.60 -16.92
CA ASP A 110 -18.07 20.38 -16.84
C ASP A 110 -19.34 19.59 -16.44
N SER A 111 -19.17 18.29 -16.19
CA SER A 111 -20.24 17.33 -15.91
C SER A 111 -19.98 16.55 -14.60
N TRP A 112 -19.01 17.00 -13.80
CA TRP A 112 -18.75 16.46 -12.47
C TRP A 112 -19.92 16.71 -11.53
N LEU A 113 -20.18 15.73 -10.67
CA LEU A 113 -21.24 15.76 -9.68
C LEU A 113 -20.67 16.17 -8.32
N VAL A 114 -21.42 17.00 -7.61
CA VAL A 114 -21.15 17.22 -6.18
C VAL A 114 -21.62 16.00 -5.37
N PRO A 115 -21.14 15.78 -4.13
CA PRO A 115 -21.42 14.56 -3.36
C PRO A 115 -22.91 14.23 -3.23
N SER A 116 -23.78 15.23 -3.02
CA SER A 116 -25.23 15.02 -2.96
C SER A 116 -25.83 14.52 -4.28
N GLU A 117 -25.30 14.98 -5.41
CA GLU A 117 -25.76 14.56 -6.73
C GLU A 117 -25.27 13.16 -7.05
N THR A 118 -24.03 12.82 -6.68
CA THR A 118 -23.49 11.45 -6.79
C THR A 118 -24.34 10.47 -5.99
N LEU A 119 -24.72 10.81 -4.76
CA LEU A 119 -25.61 9.99 -3.93
C LEU A 119 -27.01 9.87 -4.53
N ALA A 120 -27.59 10.97 -5.01
CA ALA A 120 -28.92 10.97 -5.63
C ALA A 120 -28.96 10.17 -6.95
N ALA A 121 -27.87 10.20 -7.73
CA ALA A 121 -27.71 9.41 -8.95
C ALA A 121 -27.43 7.92 -8.66
N GLY A 122 -27.07 7.57 -7.42
CA GLY A 122 -26.71 6.21 -7.03
C GLY A 122 -25.34 5.74 -7.56
N GLY A 123 -24.47 6.69 -7.94
CA GLY A 123 -23.18 6.38 -8.54
C GLY A 123 -22.59 7.52 -9.37
N GLY A 124 -21.37 7.29 -9.86
CA GLY A 124 -20.59 8.22 -10.70
C GLY A 124 -19.32 7.56 -11.24
N ASP A 125 -18.49 8.31 -11.94
CA ASP A 125 -17.14 7.90 -12.36
C ASP A 125 -16.11 8.22 -11.25
N CYS A 126 -14.82 8.18 -11.58
CA CYS A 126 -13.75 8.24 -10.58
C CYS A 126 -13.75 9.55 -9.79
N GLU A 127 -14.00 10.69 -10.45
CA GLU A 127 -14.05 12.00 -9.81
C GLU A 127 -15.24 12.11 -8.86
N ASP A 128 -16.44 11.80 -9.34
CA ASP A 128 -17.68 11.90 -8.56
C ASP A 128 -17.61 11.07 -7.28
N ILE A 129 -17.04 9.87 -7.37
CA ILE A 129 -16.88 8.95 -6.24
C ILE A 129 -15.73 9.40 -5.34
N ALA A 130 -14.63 9.93 -5.87
CA ALA A 130 -13.54 10.48 -5.06
C ALA A 130 -14.00 11.70 -4.26
N PHE A 131 -14.73 12.62 -4.88
CA PHE A 131 -15.34 13.78 -4.21
C PHE A 131 -16.30 13.35 -3.11
N LEU A 132 -17.21 12.41 -3.42
CA LEU A 132 -18.15 11.88 -2.45
C LEU A 132 -17.45 11.17 -1.28
N LEU A 133 -16.45 10.33 -1.56
CA LEU A 133 -15.71 9.60 -0.54
C LEU A 133 -15.00 10.58 0.39
N ALA A 134 -14.24 11.54 -0.13
CA ALA A 134 -13.58 12.56 0.68
C ALA A 134 -14.57 13.34 1.55
N ALA A 135 -15.71 13.76 0.98
CA ALA A 135 -16.75 14.47 1.73
C ALA A 135 -17.35 13.62 2.86
N LEU A 136 -17.65 12.34 2.63
CA LEU A 136 -18.16 11.44 3.67
C LEU A 136 -17.14 11.17 4.77
N LEU A 137 -15.87 10.97 4.41
CA LEU A 137 -14.79 10.76 5.38
C LEU A 137 -14.62 12.00 6.26
N GLU A 138 -14.60 13.19 5.67
CA GLU A 138 -14.51 14.44 6.42
C GLU A 138 -15.72 14.62 7.35
N HIS A 139 -16.94 14.42 6.85
CA HIS A 139 -18.15 14.53 7.66
C HIS A 139 -18.31 13.41 8.71
N SER A 140 -17.61 12.28 8.54
CA SER A 140 -17.48 11.27 9.59
C SER A 140 -16.58 11.73 10.75
N GLY A 141 -15.90 12.88 10.59
CA GLY A 141 -15.06 13.53 11.58
C GLY A 141 -13.56 13.29 11.38
N ILE A 142 -13.13 12.84 10.19
CA ILE A 142 -11.72 12.81 9.81
C ILE A 142 -11.31 14.24 9.40
N SER A 143 -10.13 14.69 9.81
CA SER A 143 -9.63 16.02 9.44
C SER A 143 -9.45 16.12 7.92
N GLY A 144 -9.95 17.21 7.31
CA GLY A 144 -9.69 17.53 5.90
C GLY A 144 -8.19 17.70 5.58
N TYR A 145 -7.33 17.87 6.59
CA TYR A 145 -5.88 17.87 6.41
C TYR A 145 -5.29 16.46 6.24
N CYS A 146 -5.99 15.42 6.70
CA CYS A 146 -5.62 14.01 6.52
C CYS A 146 -6.23 13.42 5.23
N LEU A 147 -6.95 14.21 4.43
CA LEU A 147 -7.62 13.75 3.22
C LEU A 147 -7.18 14.59 2.02
N ARG A 148 -6.96 13.95 0.88
CA ARG A 148 -6.86 14.64 -0.41
C ARG A 148 -7.64 13.89 -1.46
N VAL A 149 -8.31 14.61 -2.34
CA VAL A 149 -8.64 14.08 -3.67
C VAL A 149 -7.45 14.36 -4.56
N ALA A 150 -6.98 13.35 -5.29
CA ALA A 150 -5.93 13.46 -6.27
C ALA A 150 -6.54 13.43 -7.67
N LEU A 151 -6.05 14.32 -8.53
CA LEU A 151 -6.28 14.30 -9.97
C LEU A 151 -4.95 14.05 -10.64
N GLY A 152 -4.88 13.05 -11.51
CA GLY A 152 -3.64 12.70 -12.16
C GLY A 152 -3.83 11.56 -13.15
N SER A 153 -2.81 10.73 -13.28
CA SER A 153 -2.81 9.62 -14.20
C SER A 153 -2.51 8.29 -13.51
N ILE A 154 -3.05 7.21 -14.07
CA ILE A 154 -2.59 5.85 -13.79
C ILE A 154 -1.85 5.34 -15.02
N THR A 155 -0.65 4.79 -14.82
CA THR A 155 0.11 4.10 -15.86
C THR A 155 0.18 2.61 -15.58
N GLU A 156 -0.35 1.79 -16.47
CA GLU A 156 -0.14 0.34 -16.51
C GLU A 156 1.16 0.01 -17.23
N HIS A 157 2.00 -0.78 -16.57
CA HIS A 157 3.25 -1.31 -17.06
C HIS A 157 3.14 -2.83 -17.21
N ARG A 158 3.41 -3.34 -18.41
CA ARG A 158 3.44 -4.78 -18.71
C ARG A 158 4.80 -5.13 -19.31
N ALA A 159 5.41 -6.22 -18.84
CA ALA A 159 6.71 -6.64 -19.37
C ALA A 159 6.60 -6.95 -20.87
N GLY A 160 7.45 -6.31 -21.67
CA GLY A 160 7.47 -6.48 -23.13
C GLY A 160 6.36 -5.76 -23.89
N ALA A 161 5.54 -4.92 -23.25
CA ALA A 161 4.50 -4.13 -23.90
C ALA A 161 4.64 -2.64 -23.57
N LYS A 162 4.13 -1.79 -24.47
CA LYS A 162 4.10 -0.34 -24.26
C LYS A 162 3.16 -0.01 -23.10
N SER A 163 3.65 0.79 -22.15
CA SER A 163 2.83 1.27 -21.03
C SER A 163 1.62 2.05 -21.52
N ARG A 164 0.51 1.91 -20.80
CA ARG A 164 -0.75 2.59 -21.09
C ARG A 164 -1.06 3.55 -19.96
N THR A 165 -1.33 4.80 -20.29
CA THR A 165 -1.57 5.86 -19.30
C THR A 165 -2.93 6.49 -19.55
N TRP A 166 -3.63 6.79 -18.47
CA TRP A 166 -4.96 7.36 -18.52
C TRP A 166 -5.20 8.30 -17.34
N ASP A 167 -6.05 9.30 -17.56
CA ASP A 167 -6.50 10.19 -16.48
C ASP A 167 -7.36 9.44 -15.45
N HIS A 168 -7.18 9.77 -14.18
CA HIS A 168 -7.93 9.19 -13.08
C HIS A 168 -8.04 10.15 -11.90
N ALA A 169 -9.01 9.89 -11.02
CA ALA A 169 -9.14 10.56 -9.74
C ALA A 169 -9.32 9.56 -8.60
N TRP A 170 -8.67 9.82 -7.47
CA TRP A 170 -8.72 8.94 -6.29
C TRP A 170 -8.63 9.75 -5.01
N VAL A 171 -8.92 9.13 -3.87
CA VAL A 171 -8.68 9.76 -2.56
C VAL A 171 -7.37 9.22 -2.00
N VAL A 172 -6.57 10.07 -1.36
CA VAL A 172 -5.55 9.62 -0.42
C VAL A 172 -5.90 10.05 0.99
N TYR A 173 -5.65 9.14 1.94
CA TYR A 173 -5.92 9.34 3.35
C TYR A 173 -4.64 9.12 4.14
N MET A 174 -4.27 10.09 4.98
CA MET A 174 -3.22 9.90 5.97
C MET A 174 -3.82 9.13 7.13
N ASN A 175 -3.46 7.85 7.23
CA ASN A 175 -3.90 6.99 8.32
C ASN A 175 -3.38 7.47 9.68
N GLU A 176 -3.92 6.90 10.76
CA GLU A 176 -3.50 7.27 12.11
C GLU A 176 -2.01 6.99 12.38
N GLY A 177 -1.40 6.11 11.60
CA GLY A 177 0.03 5.84 11.61
C GLY A 177 0.88 6.89 10.88
N GLY A 178 0.28 7.94 10.30
CA GLY A 178 0.99 9.00 9.57
C GLY A 178 1.33 8.66 8.12
N ALA A 179 0.80 7.56 7.58
CA ALA A 179 1.08 7.08 6.24
C ALA A 179 -0.06 7.38 5.27
N TRP A 180 0.28 7.80 4.05
CA TRP A 180 -0.70 8.05 3.00
C TRP A 180 -1.12 6.77 2.28
N GLU A 181 -2.42 6.47 2.33
CA GLU A 181 -3.06 5.32 1.69
C GLU A 181 -3.92 5.78 0.51
N ILE A 182 -3.84 5.08 -0.62
CA ILE A 182 -4.75 5.29 -1.75
C ILE A 182 -6.08 4.59 -1.48
N LEU A 183 -7.17 5.33 -1.55
CA LEU A 183 -8.54 4.83 -1.53
C LEU A 183 -9.11 4.94 -2.95
N GLU A 184 -9.01 3.84 -3.71
CA GLU A 184 -9.38 3.76 -5.12
C GLU A 184 -10.91 3.67 -5.32
N PRO A 185 -11.56 4.66 -5.97
CA PRO A 185 -13.01 4.69 -6.20
C PRO A 185 -13.64 3.39 -6.71
N LEU A 186 -13.03 2.75 -7.71
CA LEU A 186 -13.60 1.50 -8.24
C LEU A 186 -13.39 0.32 -7.28
N ALA A 187 -12.29 0.27 -6.52
CA ALA A 187 -12.05 -0.73 -5.49
C ALA A 187 -13.01 -0.56 -4.29
N VAL A 188 -13.42 0.69 -4.02
CA VAL A 188 -14.48 1.00 -3.07
C VAL A 188 -15.81 0.41 -3.55
N LEU A 189 -16.14 0.51 -4.84
CA LEU A 189 -17.44 0.08 -5.36
C LEU A 189 -17.52 -1.36 -5.86
N THR A 190 -16.40 -2.04 -6.10
CA THR A 190 -16.42 -3.43 -6.56
C THR A 190 -16.91 -4.34 -5.43
N LYS A 191 -18.09 -4.93 -5.61
CA LYS A 191 -18.55 -6.06 -4.81
C LYS A 191 -17.58 -7.19 -5.11
N GLY A 192 -16.84 -7.65 -4.08
CA GLY A 192 -15.84 -8.70 -4.21
C GLY A 192 -16.32 -9.74 -5.20
N SER A 193 -15.60 -9.86 -6.32
CA SER A 193 -15.90 -10.90 -7.29
C SER A 193 -15.94 -12.18 -6.47
N LYS A 194 -17.10 -12.87 -6.46
CA LYS A 194 -17.13 -14.26 -6.01
C LYS A 194 -15.96 -14.89 -6.72
N ALA A 195 -14.93 -15.31 -5.99
CA ALA A 195 -13.82 -16.05 -6.53
C ALA A 195 -14.46 -17.12 -7.39
N ARG A 196 -14.41 -16.94 -8.72
CA ARG A 196 -14.90 -17.94 -9.65
C ARG A 196 -13.93 -19.08 -9.40
N GLY A 197 -14.41 -20.08 -8.64
CA GLY A 197 -13.67 -21.30 -8.39
C GLY A 197 -13.06 -21.77 -9.70
N PRO A 198 -11.85 -22.34 -9.67
CA PRO A 198 -11.06 -22.58 -10.87
C PRO A 198 -11.93 -23.31 -11.88
N ARG A 199 -12.32 -22.60 -12.95
CA ARG A 199 -12.90 -23.25 -14.12
C ARG A 199 -11.81 -24.23 -14.54
N ARG A 200 -12.12 -25.53 -14.50
CA ARG A 200 -11.26 -26.60 -15.01
C ARG A 200 -11.00 -26.35 -16.50
N SER A 201 -10.06 -25.46 -16.81
CA SER A 201 -9.51 -25.34 -18.15
C SER A 201 -8.50 -26.46 -18.29
N LYS A 202 -8.82 -27.40 -19.18
CA LYS A 202 -7.96 -28.50 -19.57
C LYS A 202 -6.56 -27.98 -19.89
N SER A 203 -5.57 -28.73 -19.43
CA SER A 203 -4.13 -28.55 -19.61
C SER A 203 -3.74 -28.01 -20.99
N ARG A 204 -3.29 -26.75 -21.02
CA ARG A 204 -2.20 -26.31 -21.89
C ARG A 204 -1.27 -25.48 -21.00
N ARG A 205 0.03 -25.79 -21.06
CA ARG A 205 1.12 -24.98 -20.49
C ARG A 205 1.02 -23.57 -21.10
N ALA A 206 0.19 -22.71 -20.52
CA ALA A 206 0.26 -21.28 -20.77
C ALA A 206 1.42 -20.76 -19.92
N ARG A 207 2.42 -20.22 -20.61
CA ARG A 207 3.44 -19.36 -20.01
C ARG A 207 2.68 -18.34 -19.16
N ALA A 208 2.92 -18.31 -17.84
CA ALA A 208 2.27 -17.32 -16.98
C ALA A 208 2.64 -15.93 -17.52
N GLU A 209 1.66 -15.19 -18.05
CA GLU A 209 1.92 -13.82 -18.46
C GLU A 209 2.26 -13.00 -17.20
N PRO A 210 3.29 -12.14 -17.26
CA PRO A 210 3.65 -11.30 -16.14
C PRO A 210 2.46 -10.41 -15.77
N THR A 211 2.14 -10.37 -14.48
CA THR A 211 1.04 -9.55 -13.96
C THR A 211 1.36 -8.08 -14.22
N PRO A 212 0.43 -7.27 -14.76
CA PRO A 212 0.66 -5.84 -14.94
C PRO A 212 0.96 -5.16 -13.60
N SER A 213 1.82 -4.15 -13.61
CA SER A 213 1.99 -3.21 -12.50
C SER A 213 1.40 -1.84 -12.87
N TYR A 214 1.03 -1.03 -11.88
CA TYR A 214 0.31 0.22 -12.05
C TYR A 214 0.96 1.32 -11.21
N GLN A 215 1.07 2.52 -11.77
CA GLN A 215 1.66 3.67 -11.10
C GLN A 215 0.64 4.79 -11.05
N TYR A 216 0.35 5.29 -9.84
CA TYR A 216 -0.50 6.46 -9.63
C TYR A 216 0.39 7.70 -9.59
N THR A 217 0.23 8.61 -10.55
CA THR A 217 1.00 9.85 -10.62
C THR A 217 0.05 11.02 -10.37
N PRO A 218 0.05 11.64 -9.17
CA PRO A 218 -0.75 12.83 -8.93
C PRO A 218 -0.19 14.03 -9.70
N HIS A 219 -1.08 14.82 -10.31
CA HIS A 219 -0.75 16.13 -10.88
C HIS A 219 -1.24 17.24 -9.95
N PHE A 220 -2.44 17.05 -9.42
CA PHE A 220 -3.04 17.92 -8.42
C PHE A 220 -3.57 17.11 -7.24
N VAL A 221 -3.52 17.69 -6.06
CA VAL A 221 -4.20 17.19 -4.86
C VAL A 221 -4.98 18.32 -4.24
N LEU A 222 -6.17 18.05 -3.72
CA LEU A 222 -7.01 19.06 -3.10
C LEU A 222 -7.69 18.56 -1.83
N ASN A 223 -7.95 19.49 -0.93
CA ASN A 223 -8.98 19.36 0.10
C ASN A 223 -9.94 20.55 -0.02
N ARG A 224 -10.82 20.74 0.96
CA ARG A 224 -11.79 21.85 0.94
C ARG A 224 -11.16 23.24 1.01
N GLU A 225 -9.93 23.35 1.50
CA GLU A 225 -9.28 24.64 1.75
C GLU A 225 -8.29 25.01 0.65
N HIS A 226 -7.59 24.04 0.08
CA HIS A 226 -6.53 24.30 -0.88
C HIS A 226 -6.54 23.28 -2.02
N LEU A 227 -6.13 23.78 -3.18
CA LEU A 227 -5.68 22.99 -4.31
C LEU A 227 -4.16 23.14 -4.40
N TRP A 228 -3.46 22.03 -4.51
CA TRP A 228 -2.02 22.00 -4.71
C TRP A 228 -1.68 21.28 -6.00
N ARG A 229 -0.61 21.72 -6.64
CA ARG A 229 0.13 20.95 -7.64
C ARG A 229 1.10 20.01 -6.93
N VAL A 230 1.28 18.82 -7.49
CA VAL A 230 2.32 17.86 -7.07
C VAL A 230 3.33 17.75 -8.19
N ARG A 231 4.61 18.01 -7.88
CA ARG A 231 5.67 17.97 -8.89
C ARG A 231 6.05 16.52 -9.17
N SER A 232 6.10 16.15 -10.44
CA SER A 232 6.61 14.87 -10.90
C SER A 232 7.34 15.03 -12.23
N SER A 233 7.96 13.95 -12.71
CA SER A 233 8.57 13.90 -14.03
C SER A 233 7.55 13.78 -15.17
N ASP A 234 6.25 13.74 -14.87
CA ASP A 234 5.18 13.72 -15.86
C ASP A 234 4.94 15.14 -16.39
N ASP A 235 4.88 15.29 -17.71
CA ASP A 235 4.65 16.58 -18.37
C ASP A 235 3.31 17.20 -17.97
N ASP A 236 2.28 16.38 -17.74
CA ASP A 236 0.96 16.87 -17.33
C ASP A 236 0.98 17.42 -15.90
N ALA A 237 1.89 16.95 -15.03
CA ALA A 237 2.08 17.51 -13.69
C ALA A 237 2.70 18.91 -13.69
N GLN A 238 3.28 19.35 -14.82
CA GLN A 238 3.86 20.68 -14.97
C GLN A 238 2.87 21.70 -15.57
N ARG A 239 1.71 21.25 -16.05
CA ARG A 239 0.73 22.13 -16.70
C ARG A 239 -0.09 22.96 -15.70
N PRO A 240 -0.51 24.18 -16.08
CA PRO A 240 -1.57 24.90 -15.38
C PRO A 240 -2.86 24.08 -15.28
N LEU A 241 -3.68 24.32 -14.25
CA LEU A 241 -4.94 23.61 -14.03
C LEU A 241 -5.87 23.69 -15.25
N GLY A 242 -6.04 24.88 -15.83
CA GLY A 242 -6.89 25.07 -17.01
C GLY A 242 -6.45 24.22 -18.21
N ASP A 243 -5.14 24.15 -18.46
CA ASP A 243 -4.58 23.35 -19.55
C ASP A 243 -4.72 21.85 -19.29
N TYR A 244 -4.56 21.42 -18.02
CA TYR A 244 -4.84 20.05 -17.62
C TYR A 244 -6.30 19.70 -17.92
N LEU A 245 -7.25 20.48 -17.39
CA LEU A 245 -8.69 20.24 -17.56
C LEU A 245 -9.13 20.23 -19.03
N ALA A 246 -8.56 21.09 -19.86
CA ALA A 246 -8.90 21.18 -21.29
C ALA A 246 -8.41 19.98 -22.12
N ASN A 247 -7.32 19.34 -21.71
CA ASN A 247 -6.65 18.29 -22.49
C ASN A 247 -6.88 16.87 -21.95
N ARG A 248 -7.69 16.70 -20.88
CA ARG A 248 -7.96 15.37 -20.28
C ARG A 248 -8.56 14.40 -21.29
N LYS A 249 -8.05 13.17 -21.27
CA LYS A 249 -8.56 12.03 -22.04
C LYS A 249 -9.30 11.11 -21.10
N PHE A 250 -10.62 11.28 -21.07
CA PHE A 250 -11.49 10.52 -20.16
C PHE A 250 -11.52 9.03 -20.45
N PHE A 251 -11.76 8.31 -19.37
CA PHE A 251 -11.49 6.91 -19.20
C PHE A 251 -12.63 6.03 -19.77
N GLY A 252 -12.32 5.03 -20.61
CA GLY A 252 -13.30 4.13 -21.25
C GLY A 252 -13.16 2.61 -20.99
N GLU A 253 -11.95 2.11 -20.71
CA GLU A 253 -11.67 0.66 -20.55
C GLU A 253 -10.56 0.30 -19.49
N PHE A 254 -10.89 0.24 -18.19
CA PHE A 254 -9.97 -0.08 -17.09
C PHE A 254 -10.72 -0.85 -16.04
N ASP A 255 -10.10 -1.95 -15.67
CA ASP A 255 -10.53 -2.87 -14.62
C ASP A 255 -9.52 -2.76 -13.47
N PRO A 256 -9.78 -1.90 -12.46
CA PRO A 256 -8.91 -1.69 -11.31
C PRO A 256 -9.11 -2.70 -10.19
N THR A 257 -9.65 -3.89 -10.47
CA THR A 257 -9.71 -4.97 -9.49
C THR A 257 -8.33 -5.34 -8.91
N PHE A 258 -7.24 -4.90 -9.55
CA PHE A 258 -5.87 -5.04 -9.06
C PHE A 258 -5.49 -4.08 -7.91
N ALA A 259 -6.18 -2.95 -7.72
CA ALA A 259 -5.87 -1.95 -6.70
C ALA A 259 -6.36 -2.36 -5.29
N ALA A 260 -7.00 -3.53 -5.20
CA ALA A 260 -7.33 -4.15 -3.94
C ALA A 260 -6.06 -4.75 -3.30
N SER A 261 -5.54 -4.01 -2.33
CA SER A 261 -4.61 -4.42 -1.28
C SER A 261 -3.12 -4.50 -1.60
N VAL A 262 -2.40 -3.58 -0.97
CA VAL A 262 -0.99 -3.71 -0.62
C VAL A 262 -0.92 -4.71 0.55
N HIS A 263 -0.27 -5.86 0.32
CA HIS A 263 0.01 -6.98 1.26
C HIS A 263 -1.01 -8.15 1.35
N ASP A 264 -2.10 -8.13 0.58
CA ASP A 264 -3.23 -9.07 0.68
C ASP A 264 -2.87 -10.56 0.70
N SER A 265 -2.01 -10.99 -0.21
CA SER A 265 -2.02 -12.40 -0.64
C SER A 265 -1.39 -13.35 0.38
N ILE A 266 -0.40 -12.89 1.16
CA ILE A 266 0.25 -13.70 2.19
C ILE A 266 -0.66 -13.79 3.42
N PHE A 267 -1.21 -12.68 3.90
CA PHE A 267 -2.10 -12.71 5.06
C PHE A 267 -3.43 -13.41 4.76
N LYS A 268 -4.05 -13.19 3.60
CA LYS A 268 -5.28 -13.88 3.20
C LYS A 268 -5.11 -15.39 3.07
N SER A 269 -3.94 -15.85 2.62
CA SER A 269 -3.65 -17.29 2.53
C SER A 269 -3.28 -17.90 3.89
N ALA A 270 -2.50 -17.19 4.70
CA ALA A 270 -1.97 -17.73 5.95
C ALA A 270 -2.96 -17.65 7.13
N LEU A 271 -3.83 -16.64 7.18
CA LEU A 271 -4.71 -16.35 8.31
C LEU A 271 -6.09 -16.98 8.17
N SER A 272 -6.16 -18.26 7.85
CA SER A 272 -7.44 -18.96 7.73
C SER A 272 -8.28 -18.83 9.02
N GLY A 273 -9.56 -18.50 8.85
CA GLY A 273 -10.55 -18.37 9.93
C GLY A 273 -10.48 -17.08 10.74
N ILE A 274 -9.67 -16.10 10.34
CA ILE A 274 -9.71 -14.74 10.90
C ILE A 274 -10.98 -14.01 10.44
N SER A 275 -11.53 -13.11 11.26
CA SER A 275 -12.65 -12.26 10.84
C SER A 275 -12.17 -11.22 9.82
N SER A 276 -13.05 -10.71 8.96
CA SER A 276 -12.70 -9.66 7.99
C SER A 276 -12.21 -8.38 8.67
N SER A 277 -12.78 -8.02 9.84
CA SER A 277 -12.36 -6.84 10.60
C SER A 277 -10.95 -7.02 11.20
N ASP A 278 -10.66 -8.20 11.74
CA ASP A 278 -9.34 -8.52 12.27
C ASP A 278 -8.28 -8.58 11.15
N LEU A 279 -8.61 -9.19 10.01
CA LEU A 279 -7.72 -9.26 8.84
C LEU A 279 -7.34 -7.86 8.34
N ALA A 280 -8.32 -6.97 8.19
CA ALA A 280 -8.09 -5.59 7.79
C ALA A 280 -7.22 -4.83 8.82
N THR A 281 -7.34 -5.17 10.11
CA THR A 281 -6.44 -4.63 11.15
C THR A 281 -5.01 -5.12 10.97
N VAL A 282 -4.82 -6.40 10.59
CA VAL A 282 -3.51 -6.96 10.30
C VAL A 282 -2.86 -6.31 9.08
N GLU A 283 -3.62 -6.22 7.98
CA GLU A 283 -3.18 -5.57 6.74
C GLU A 283 -2.76 -4.12 6.99
N ARG A 284 -3.54 -3.38 7.79
CA ARG A 284 -3.22 -2.00 8.16
C ARG A 284 -1.94 -1.87 8.98
N ALA A 285 -1.80 -2.66 10.02
CA ALA A 285 -0.60 -2.63 10.85
C ALA A 285 0.64 -2.88 9.99
N SER A 286 0.58 -3.86 9.07
CA SER A 286 1.64 -4.14 8.08
C SER A 286 1.92 -2.94 7.17
N LEU A 287 0.87 -2.33 6.62
CA LEU A 287 1.00 -1.16 5.74
C LEU A 287 1.67 0.01 6.45
N ILE A 288 1.31 0.30 7.71
CA ILE A 288 1.90 1.41 8.48
C ILE A 288 3.40 1.25 8.65
N VAL A 289 3.89 0.03 8.92
CA VAL A 289 5.35 -0.18 9.09
C VAL A 289 6.09 0.13 7.78
N ASP A 290 5.55 -0.33 6.65
CA ASP A 290 6.14 -0.04 5.34
C ASP A 290 6.00 1.42 4.91
N ALA A 291 4.96 2.11 5.40
CA ALA A 291 4.54 3.39 4.88
C ALA A 291 4.99 4.61 5.68
N ASN A 292 5.22 4.44 6.98
CA ASN A 292 5.73 5.52 7.80
C ASN A 292 7.25 5.55 7.76
N THR A 293 7.78 6.21 6.74
CA THR A 293 9.22 6.38 6.53
C THR A 293 9.91 7.16 7.66
N LEU A 294 9.18 7.98 8.41
CA LEU A 294 9.71 8.75 9.54
C LEU A 294 9.84 7.91 10.82
N ALA A 295 8.99 6.88 10.97
CA ALA A 295 9.00 5.95 12.10
C ALA A 295 9.66 4.60 11.76
N TYR A 296 10.38 4.54 10.63
CA TYR A 296 11.03 3.32 10.16
C TYR A 296 12.05 2.81 11.20
N ASP A 297 11.90 1.54 11.60
CA ASP A 297 12.83 0.84 12.47
C ASP A 297 13.38 -0.38 11.71
N PRO A 298 14.68 -0.45 11.39
CA PRO A 298 15.24 -1.54 10.59
C PRO A 298 15.10 -2.91 11.27
N ARG A 299 14.85 -2.96 12.58
CA ARG A 299 14.55 -4.19 13.32
C ARG A 299 13.17 -4.76 12.96
N ASP A 300 12.23 -3.93 12.55
CA ASP A 300 10.88 -4.36 12.12
C ASP A 300 10.87 -4.94 10.70
N HIS A 301 11.88 -4.62 9.91
CA HIS A 301 12.05 -5.06 8.52
C HIS A 301 13.22 -6.05 8.33
N PHE A 302 13.88 -6.44 9.42
CA PHE A 302 15.08 -7.27 9.36
C PHE A 302 16.20 -6.70 8.48
N ASP A 303 16.22 -5.40 8.21
CA ASP A 303 17.25 -4.72 7.43
C ASP A 303 18.56 -4.54 8.22
N PHE A 304 19.64 -4.15 7.55
CA PHE A 304 20.95 -3.93 8.18
C PHE A 304 21.47 -5.15 8.97
N ALA A 305 21.03 -6.36 8.62
CA ALA A 305 21.27 -7.61 9.33
C ALA A 305 20.81 -7.60 10.80
N TYR A 306 19.75 -6.85 11.17
CA TYR A 306 19.13 -6.92 12.49
C TYR A 306 18.32 -8.22 12.68
N ILE A 307 18.97 -9.37 12.47
CA ILE A 307 18.35 -10.69 12.48
C ILE A 307 17.89 -11.07 13.88
N ASP A 308 18.78 -10.99 14.87
CA ASP A 308 18.45 -11.44 16.22
C ASP A 308 17.53 -10.45 16.93
N GLU A 309 17.77 -9.15 16.73
CA GLU A 309 17.01 -8.06 17.31
C GLU A 309 15.58 -8.01 16.75
N GLY A 310 15.41 -8.19 15.43
CA GLY A 310 14.10 -8.28 14.80
C GLY A 310 13.30 -9.47 15.32
N TRP A 311 13.93 -10.65 15.44
CA TRP A 311 13.26 -11.83 16.02
C TRP A 311 12.92 -11.66 17.50
N ALA A 312 13.76 -11.00 18.29
CA ALA A 312 13.46 -10.71 19.69
C ALA A 312 12.23 -9.79 19.82
N ARG A 313 12.16 -8.76 18.98
CA ARG A 313 11.02 -7.81 18.94
C ARG A 313 9.73 -8.49 18.48
N ALA A 314 9.79 -9.30 17.43
CA ALA A 314 8.64 -10.09 16.96
C ALA A 314 8.11 -11.03 18.06
N ARG A 315 8.99 -11.73 18.80
CA ARG A 315 8.58 -12.58 19.94
C ARG A 315 7.88 -11.78 21.04
N LYS A 316 8.45 -10.63 21.44
CA LYS A 316 7.86 -9.76 22.47
C LYS A 316 6.46 -9.31 22.09
N ARG A 317 6.24 -8.95 20.82
CA ARG A 317 4.91 -8.59 20.29
C ARG A 317 3.92 -9.74 20.34
N LEU A 318 4.33 -10.94 19.95
CA LEU A 318 3.50 -12.15 19.99
C LEU A 318 3.05 -12.54 21.40
N GLU A 319 3.75 -12.09 22.44
CA GLU A 319 3.42 -12.40 23.84
C GLU A 319 2.32 -11.50 24.43
N THR A 320 2.01 -10.37 23.80
CA THR A 320 1.08 -9.35 24.33
C THR A 320 -0.39 -9.77 24.27
N GLY A 321 -0.75 -10.69 23.37
CA GLY A 321 -2.14 -11.04 23.07
C GLY A 321 -2.93 -9.96 22.32
N LYS A 322 -2.29 -8.85 21.91
CA LYS A 322 -2.93 -7.78 21.13
C LYS A 322 -2.86 -8.09 19.64
N LEU A 323 -3.96 -7.86 18.92
CA LEU A 323 -4.03 -8.10 17.48
C LEU A 323 -3.05 -7.23 16.68
N TRP A 324 -2.89 -5.97 17.08
CA TRP A 324 -1.96 -5.04 16.44
C TRP A 324 -0.51 -5.53 16.55
N ASP A 325 -0.10 -5.97 17.74
CA ASP A 325 1.24 -6.50 17.97
C ASP A 325 1.46 -7.82 17.22
N LEU A 326 0.44 -8.70 17.16
CA LEU A 326 0.48 -9.86 16.28
C LEU A 326 0.75 -9.42 14.83
N ALA A 327 -0.02 -8.46 14.31
CA ALA A 327 0.13 -8.00 12.93
C ALA A 327 1.53 -7.48 12.62
N LEU A 328 2.09 -6.65 13.49
CA LEU A 328 3.46 -6.15 13.37
C LEU A 328 4.51 -7.29 13.42
N ALA A 329 4.26 -8.35 14.20
CA ALA A 329 5.13 -9.52 14.22
C ALA A 329 5.01 -10.36 12.93
N LEU A 330 3.80 -10.51 12.39
CA LEU A 330 3.57 -11.21 11.13
C LEU A 330 4.20 -10.49 9.93
N HIS A 331 4.11 -9.15 9.91
CA HIS A 331 4.83 -8.30 8.95
C HIS A 331 6.34 -8.58 9.01
N ALA A 332 6.95 -8.47 10.20
CA ALA A 332 8.38 -8.70 10.37
C ALA A 332 8.79 -10.12 9.92
N ILE A 333 7.97 -11.14 10.18
CA ILE A 333 8.22 -12.51 9.69
C ILE A 333 8.28 -12.54 8.15
N GLY A 334 7.39 -11.82 7.46
CA GLY A 334 7.42 -11.68 6.01
C GLY A 334 8.72 -11.04 5.52
N ASP A 335 9.09 -9.91 6.10
CA ASP A 335 10.31 -9.15 5.76
C ASP A 335 11.58 -9.96 6.00
N PHE A 336 11.63 -10.81 7.03
CA PHE A 336 12.75 -11.71 7.24
C PHE A 336 13.02 -12.59 6.02
N TYR A 337 11.99 -13.17 5.40
CA TYR A 337 12.18 -14.00 4.20
C TYR A 337 12.43 -13.17 2.94
N ALA A 338 11.88 -11.97 2.87
CA ALA A 338 12.06 -11.07 1.73
C ALA A 338 13.47 -10.49 1.67
N HIS A 339 13.99 -10.02 2.80
CA HIS A 339 15.19 -9.19 2.84
C HIS A 339 16.46 -9.93 3.24
N SER A 340 16.34 -11.09 3.89
CA SER A 340 17.50 -11.81 4.37
C SER A 340 18.02 -12.86 3.38
N THR A 341 19.28 -13.26 3.53
CA THR A 341 19.88 -14.38 2.80
C THR A 341 19.55 -15.73 3.43
N TYR A 342 18.49 -15.84 4.24
CA TYR A 342 18.16 -17.09 4.92
C TYR A 342 17.92 -18.23 3.92
N ALA A 343 17.19 -17.95 2.83
CA ALA A 343 16.83 -18.96 1.83
C ALA A 343 18.05 -19.65 1.18
N ASP A 344 19.18 -18.94 1.05
CA ASP A 344 20.44 -19.49 0.51
C ASP A 344 21.07 -20.56 1.39
N PHE A 345 20.73 -20.53 2.68
CA PHE A 345 21.33 -21.36 3.71
C PHE A 345 20.28 -22.20 4.45
N ALA A 346 19.01 -22.10 4.07
CA ALA A 346 17.91 -22.80 4.71
C ALA A 346 17.99 -24.32 4.42
N PRO A 347 17.73 -25.18 5.42
CA PRO A 347 17.43 -26.58 5.16
C PRO A 347 16.22 -26.71 4.23
N ARG A 348 16.28 -27.66 3.29
CA ARG A 348 15.16 -28.03 2.42
C ARG A 348 14.43 -29.23 3.02
N ARG A 349 13.13 -29.37 2.74
CA ARG A 349 12.33 -30.52 3.20
C ARG A 349 12.77 -31.80 2.50
N ARG A 350 12.65 -32.94 3.20
CA ARG A 350 12.92 -34.23 2.57
C ARG A 350 11.86 -34.51 1.50
N GLY A 351 12.29 -34.69 0.25
CA GLY A 351 11.40 -34.99 -0.88
C GLY A 351 10.67 -33.78 -1.47
N SER A 352 11.07 -32.56 -1.13
CA SER A 352 10.53 -31.32 -1.69
C SER A 352 11.59 -30.24 -1.70
N ASP A 353 11.58 -29.38 -2.72
CA ASP A 353 12.45 -28.21 -2.77
C ASP A 353 12.00 -27.09 -1.83
N ALA A 354 10.91 -27.24 -1.06
CA ALA A 354 10.48 -26.19 -0.13
C ALA A 354 11.51 -25.97 0.99
N ILE A 355 11.87 -24.70 1.24
CA ILE A 355 12.68 -24.33 2.41
C ILE A 355 11.91 -24.55 3.71
N VAL A 356 12.63 -24.99 4.74
CA VAL A 356 12.10 -25.13 6.10
C VAL A 356 11.96 -23.75 6.72
N PRO A 357 10.83 -23.41 7.37
CA PRO A 357 10.69 -22.15 8.07
C PRO A 357 11.76 -21.92 9.15
N TYR A 358 12.26 -20.69 9.23
CA TYR A 358 13.30 -20.33 10.19
C TYR A 358 12.80 -20.45 11.63
N ASN A 359 13.64 -21.04 12.48
CA ASN A 359 13.41 -21.15 13.90
C ASN A 359 14.45 -20.30 14.64
N PRO A 360 14.06 -19.18 15.26
CA PRO A 360 15.01 -18.27 15.89
C PRO A 360 15.67 -18.82 17.17
N GLN A 361 15.14 -19.91 17.74
CA GLN A 361 15.74 -20.59 18.89
C GLN A 361 16.86 -21.55 18.47
N THR A 362 16.66 -22.31 17.39
CA THR A 362 17.66 -23.28 16.92
C THR A 362 18.64 -22.69 15.92
N LYS A 363 18.24 -21.62 15.21
CA LYS A 363 18.99 -20.96 14.13
C LYS A 363 19.61 -21.93 13.13
N ARG A 364 18.93 -23.07 12.89
CA ARG A 364 19.46 -24.16 12.09
C ARG A 364 19.61 -23.76 10.62
N LEU A 365 20.80 -23.96 10.07
CA LEU A 365 21.15 -23.78 8.67
C LEU A 365 21.63 -25.10 8.05
N ALA A 366 21.48 -25.22 6.73
CA ALA A 366 22.02 -26.34 5.96
C ALA A 366 23.54 -26.24 5.78
N ARG A 367 24.07 -25.02 5.74
CA ARG A 367 25.49 -24.70 5.57
C ARG A 367 25.82 -23.37 6.25
N THR A 368 27.09 -23.18 6.59
CA THR A 368 27.57 -21.92 7.16
C THR A 368 27.50 -20.81 6.11
N PRO A 369 26.88 -19.65 6.41
CA PRO A 369 26.84 -18.52 5.49
C PRO A 369 28.23 -18.09 5.06
N SER A 370 28.42 -17.93 3.75
CA SER A 370 29.64 -17.39 3.16
C SER A 370 29.32 -16.44 2.02
N TYR A 371 30.05 -15.33 1.98
CA TYR A 371 29.76 -14.21 1.10
C TYR A 371 30.95 -13.74 0.29
N ASP A 372 30.65 -13.33 -0.93
CA ASP A 372 31.51 -12.54 -1.81
C ASP A 372 30.78 -11.24 -2.13
N PHE A 373 31.29 -10.12 -1.59
CA PHE A 373 30.67 -8.81 -1.77
C PHE A 373 31.17 -8.05 -3.01
N THR A 374 32.10 -8.61 -3.79
CA THR A 374 32.67 -7.93 -4.96
C THR A 374 31.59 -7.56 -6.00
N ARG A 375 30.56 -8.40 -6.15
CA ARG A 375 29.42 -8.14 -7.03
C ARG A 375 28.49 -7.00 -6.57
N TYR A 376 28.63 -6.53 -5.33
CA TYR A 376 27.83 -5.43 -4.78
C TYR A 376 28.62 -4.11 -4.73
N THR A 377 29.79 -4.04 -5.37
CA THR A 377 30.58 -2.81 -5.37
C THR A 377 29.97 -1.73 -6.28
N PRO A 378 29.98 -0.46 -5.86
CA PRO A 378 30.44 0.04 -4.57
C PRO A 378 29.45 -0.29 -3.44
N ILE A 379 29.97 -0.67 -2.26
CA ILE A 379 29.16 -0.83 -1.04
C ILE A 379 28.84 0.56 -0.49
N PRO A 380 27.59 1.03 -0.53
CA PRO A 380 27.31 2.41 -0.18
C PRO A 380 27.57 2.71 1.30
N GLY A 381 28.10 3.90 1.61
CA GLY A 381 28.33 4.31 3.00
C GLY A 381 29.42 3.53 3.76
N SER A 382 30.10 2.58 3.12
CA SER A 382 31.23 1.83 3.69
C SER A 382 32.56 2.42 3.25
N ASN A 383 33.53 2.47 4.17
CA ASN A 383 34.93 2.79 3.86
C ASN A 383 35.81 1.53 3.73
N LYS A 384 35.22 0.34 3.77
CA LYS A 384 35.92 -0.95 3.66
C LYS A 384 35.85 -1.48 2.23
N SER A 385 36.88 -2.23 1.82
CA SER A 385 36.81 -3.04 0.60
C SER A 385 35.72 -4.11 0.71
N ALA A 386 35.25 -4.63 -0.42
CA ALA A 386 34.24 -5.67 -0.45
C ALA A 386 34.67 -6.93 0.31
N GLU A 387 35.92 -7.34 0.18
CA GLU A 387 36.48 -8.52 0.85
C GLU A 387 36.53 -8.32 2.36
N ALA A 388 36.98 -7.13 2.79
CA ALA A 388 37.04 -6.78 4.21
C ALA A 388 35.63 -6.69 4.82
N ALA A 389 34.67 -6.15 4.08
CA ALA A 389 33.26 -6.10 4.47
C ALA A 389 32.65 -7.50 4.58
N ALA A 390 32.80 -8.35 3.55
CA ALA A 390 32.30 -9.72 3.55
C ALA A 390 32.83 -10.53 4.74
N LYS A 391 34.12 -10.36 5.07
CA LYS A 391 34.76 -11.04 6.21
C LYS A 391 34.08 -10.76 7.56
N LEU A 392 33.51 -9.56 7.75
CA LEU A 392 32.83 -9.17 9.00
C LEU A 392 31.50 -9.91 9.21
N TRP A 393 30.91 -10.40 8.13
CA TRP A 393 29.59 -11.04 8.10
C TRP A 393 29.65 -12.56 7.88
N GLN A 394 30.85 -13.13 7.79
CA GLN A 394 31.02 -14.57 7.62
C GLN A 394 30.32 -15.36 8.73
N GLY A 395 29.60 -16.41 8.34
CA GLY A 395 28.85 -17.27 9.24
C GLY A 395 27.54 -16.69 9.78
N LYS A 396 27.13 -15.48 9.38
CA LYS A 396 25.88 -14.84 9.83
C LYS A 396 24.90 -14.74 8.68
N ILE A 397 23.61 -14.87 8.94
CA ILE A 397 22.57 -14.43 7.98
C ILE A 397 22.67 -12.91 7.88
N ILE A 398 22.60 -12.38 6.66
CA ILE A 398 22.57 -10.94 6.43
C ILE A 398 21.29 -10.53 5.73
N SER A 399 21.04 -9.22 5.74
CA SER A 399 20.11 -8.51 4.86
C SER A 399 20.79 -7.22 4.39
N GLY A 400 20.22 -6.54 3.41
CA GLY A 400 20.82 -5.35 2.84
C GLY A 400 20.63 -4.14 3.75
N GLN A 401 21.43 -3.10 3.53
CA GLN A 401 21.23 -1.80 4.18
C GLN A 401 20.25 -0.94 3.39
N TRP A 402 19.27 -0.39 4.10
CA TRP A 402 18.29 0.54 3.53
C TRP A 402 18.54 1.96 4.06
N TRP A 403 19.30 2.75 3.29
CA TRP A 403 19.83 4.04 3.75
C TRP A 403 19.44 5.24 2.88
N ARG A 404 18.95 5.02 1.65
CA ARG A 404 18.71 6.09 0.66
C ARG A 404 17.40 6.85 0.84
N TRP A 405 16.44 6.25 1.53
CA TRP A 405 15.03 6.69 1.50
C TRP A 405 14.49 7.18 2.86
N PHE A 406 15.26 7.02 3.94
CA PHE A 406 14.81 7.37 5.29
C PHE A 406 15.71 8.46 5.89
N THR A 407 15.10 9.54 6.37
CA THR A 407 15.80 10.71 6.93
C THR A 407 16.22 10.52 8.39
N THR A 408 15.66 9.53 9.09
CA THR A 408 15.85 9.31 10.53
C THR A 408 15.88 7.82 10.87
N TYR A 409 16.69 7.45 11.84
CA TYR A 409 16.66 6.13 12.50
C TYR A 409 16.22 6.33 13.96
N PRO A 410 15.77 5.29 14.66
CA PRO A 410 15.60 5.36 16.11
C PRO A 410 16.87 5.89 16.79
N ASP A 411 16.72 6.80 17.75
CA ASP A 411 17.84 7.48 18.42
C ASP A 411 18.85 6.49 19.01
N ASP A 412 18.38 5.32 19.47
CA ASP A 412 19.20 4.25 20.04
C ASP A 412 20.10 3.55 18.99
N ILE A 413 19.80 3.71 17.70
CA ILE A 413 20.56 3.16 16.57
C ILE A 413 21.43 4.23 15.91
N GLN A 414 20.91 5.45 15.77
CA GLN A 414 21.52 6.50 14.94
C GLN A 414 22.95 6.88 15.37
N GLY A 415 23.25 6.84 16.68
CA GLY A 415 24.57 7.12 17.24
C GLY A 415 25.43 5.88 17.55
N ALA A 416 24.93 4.67 17.29
CA ALA A 416 25.61 3.45 17.69
C ALA A 416 26.86 3.19 16.83
N LYS A 417 28.00 2.87 17.47
CA LYS A 417 29.21 2.36 16.77
C LYS A 417 28.90 1.17 15.86
N GLU A 418 27.87 0.42 16.22
CA GLU A 418 27.35 -0.72 15.48
C GLU A 418 26.79 -0.35 14.10
N LEU A 419 26.24 0.85 13.92
CA LEU A 419 25.70 1.29 12.63
C LEU A 419 26.81 1.39 11.57
N ALA A 420 28.03 1.80 11.96
CA ALA A 420 29.17 1.83 11.05
C ALA A 420 29.58 0.43 10.57
N LEU A 421 29.46 -0.59 11.43
CA LEU A 421 29.64 -1.99 11.03
C LEU A 421 28.53 -2.42 10.06
N ARG A 422 27.27 -2.11 10.36
CA ARG A 422 26.11 -2.48 9.53
C ARG A 422 26.10 -1.80 8.16
N ARG A 423 26.69 -0.62 8.03
CA ARG A 423 26.92 0.07 6.73
C ARG A 423 27.92 -0.63 5.80
N THR A 424 28.56 -1.72 6.26
CA THR A 424 29.41 -2.56 5.40
C THR A 424 28.62 -3.61 4.62
N LEU A 425 27.30 -3.69 4.82
CA LEU A 425 26.41 -4.62 4.10
C LEU A 425 26.11 -4.12 2.68
N PRO A 426 25.73 -5.01 1.74
CA PRO A 426 25.23 -4.62 0.42
C PRO A 426 24.00 -3.72 0.51
N ASP A 427 23.75 -2.94 -0.54
CA ASP A 427 22.50 -2.17 -0.66
C ASP A 427 21.27 -3.09 -0.62
N HIS A 428 20.17 -2.65 0.00
CA HIS A 428 18.92 -3.41 0.09
C HIS A 428 18.48 -3.99 -1.25
N ASP A 429 18.35 -3.13 -2.28
CA ASP A 429 17.83 -3.56 -3.58
C ASP A 429 18.77 -4.53 -4.31
N ALA A 430 20.05 -4.57 -3.92
CA ALA A 430 21.03 -5.47 -4.51
C ALA A 430 20.81 -6.94 -4.09
N ILE A 431 20.15 -7.19 -2.96
CA ILE A 431 19.98 -8.54 -2.40
C ILE A 431 18.55 -8.94 -2.02
N ALA A 432 17.66 -7.98 -1.78
CA ALA A 432 16.29 -8.25 -1.38
C ALA A 432 15.49 -8.94 -2.50
N VAL A 433 14.55 -9.79 -2.10
CA VAL A 433 13.58 -10.49 -2.94
C VAL A 433 12.18 -10.15 -2.41
N ASP A 434 11.85 -8.87 -2.50
CA ASP A 434 10.66 -8.22 -1.91
C ASP A 434 9.57 -7.89 -2.93
N ASP A 435 9.80 -8.13 -4.23
CA ASP A 435 8.87 -7.91 -5.33
C ASP A 435 8.87 -9.13 -6.27
N ALA A 436 7.75 -9.34 -6.99
CA ALA A 436 7.62 -10.35 -8.03
C ALA A 436 8.44 -10.00 -9.29
N VAL A 437 8.89 -8.75 -9.44
CA VAL A 437 9.75 -8.31 -10.55
C VAL A 437 11.12 -7.96 -10.02
N MET A 438 12.17 -8.50 -10.63
CA MET A 438 13.55 -8.17 -10.26
C MET A 438 13.85 -6.70 -10.57
N LYS A 439 14.41 -5.97 -9.59
CA LYS A 439 14.86 -4.59 -9.77
C LYS A 439 16.14 -4.57 -10.62
N ASP A 440 16.32 -3.54 -11.45
CA ASP A 440 17.55 -3.36 -12.26
C ASP A 440 18.83 -3.25 -11.43
N SER A 441 18.69 -2.87 -10.15
CA SER A 441 19.78 -2.78 -9.17
C SER A 441 20.08 -4.11 -8.46
N HIS A 442 19.29 -5.16 -8.67
CA HIS A 442 19.49 -6.47 -8.06
C HIS A 442 20.78 -7.13 -8.58
N ARG A 443 21.56 -7.73 -7.69
CA ARG A 443 22.88 -8.32 -8.00
C ARG A 443 23.09 -9.70 -7.38
N HIS A 444 22.17 -10.17 -6.54
CA HIS A 444 22.34 -11.42 -5.83
C HIS A 444 22.01 -12.63 -6.71
N TYR A 445 20.91 -12.55 -7.46
CA TYR A 445 20.44 -13.56 -8.39
C TYR A 445 20.35 -13.03 -9.82
N ASP A 446 20.34 -13.95 -10.79
CA ASP A 446 19.80 -13.65 -12.12
C ASP A 446 18.26 -13.71 -12.10
N GLU A 447 17.62 -13.29 -13.18
CA GLU A 447 16.14 -13.22 -13.25
C GLU A 447 15.48 -14.59 -12.97
N ALA A 448 16.03 -15.69 -13.50
CA ALA A 448 15.40 -17.00 -13.37
C ALA A 448 15.47 -17.49 -11.91
N GLU A 449 16.64 -17.35 -11.28
CA GLU A 449 16.83 -17.69 -9.87
C GLU A 449 16.04 -16.73 -8.97
N PHE A 450 15.96 -15.43 -9.29
CA PHE A 450 15.16 -14.45 -8.53
C PHE A 450 13.69 -14.88 -8.47
N GLN A 451 13.09 -15.26 -9.60
CA GLN A 451 11.70 -15.72 -9.65
C GLN A 451 11.48 -17.00 -8.83
N PHE A 452 12.43 -17.93 -8.87
CA PHE A 452 12.39 -19.14 -8.04
C PHE A 452 12.46 -18.79 -6.54
N GLN A 453 13.40 -17.93 -6.16
CA GLN A 453 13.59 -17.46 -4.80
C GLN A 453 12.36 -16.72 -4.28
N PHE A 454 11.75 -15.84 -5.09
CA PHE A 454 10.54 -15.12 -4.72
C PHE A 454 9.40 -16.09 -4.37
N ALA A 455 9.15 -17.08 -5.22
CA ALA A 455 8.09 -18.06 -4.98
C ALA A 455 8.34 -18.91 -3.72
N ASP A 456 9.56 -19.39 -3.53
CA ASP A 456 9.93 -20.26 -2.41
C ASP A 456 9.94 -19.52 -1.06
N ARG A 457 10.52 -18.31 -1.03
CA ARG A 457 10.51 -17.43 0.14
C ARG A 457 9.08 -17.05 0.53
N ARG A 458 8.20 -16.75 -0.45
CA ARG A 458 6.78 -16.46 -0.21
C ARG A 458 6.04 -17.62 0.41
N ALA A 459 6.26 -18.84 -0.09
CA ALA A 459 5.64 -20.04 0.46
C ALA A 459 6.08 -20.27 1.92
N ALA A 460 7.37 -20.11 2.21
CA ALA A 460 7.92 -20.25 3.55
C ALA A 460 7.41 -19.18 4.52
N ALA A 461 7.29 -17.92 4.06
CA ALA A 461 6.71 -16.83 4.84
C ALA A 461 5.24 -17.12 5.20
N ALA A 462 4.42 -17.50 4.21
CA ALA A 462 3.01 -17.84 4.43
C ALA A 462 2.85 -19.00 5.42
N GLU A 463 3.66 -20.05 5.29
CA GLU A 463 3.65 -21.17 6.23
C GLU A 463 4.07 -20.75 7.64
N HIS A 464 5.13 -19.95 7.77
CA HIS A 464 5.58 -19.48 9.08
C HIS A 464 4.52 -18.60 9.76
N ILE A 465 3.94 -17.66 9.02
CA ILE A 465 2.86 -16.79 9.49
C ILE A 465 1.66 -17.63 9.94
N GLN A 466 1.26 -18.64 9.17
CA GLN A 466 0.17 -19.54 9.53
C GLN A 466 0.47 -20.29 10.84
N ALA A 467 1.68 -20.86 10.99
CA ALA A 467 2.07 -21.56 12.21
C ALA A 467 2.12 -20.64 13.44
N VAL A 468 2.50 -19.37 13.26
CA VAL A 468 2.47 -18.35 14.32
C VAL A 468 1.03 -17.98 14.67
N TRP A 469 0.18 -17.71 13.67
CA TRP A 469 -1.24 -17.40 13.85
C TRP A 469 -1.97 -18.48 14.64
N LEU A 470 -1.83 -19.75 14.24
CA LEU A 470 -2.50 -20.87 14.90
C LEU A 470 -2.09 -21.01 16.37
N ARG A 471 -0.79 -20.82 16.67
CA ARG A 471 -0.28 -20.83 18.05
C ARG A 471 -0.80 -19.65 18.87
N TRP A 472 -0.77 -18.46 18.29
CA TRP A 472 -1.23 -17.24 18.95
C TRP A 472 -2.74 -17.30 19.24
N ARG A 473 -3.55 -17.71 18.24
CA ARG A 473 -5.00 -17.88 18.38
C ARG A 473 -5.34 -18.89 19.47
N LYS A 474 -4.67 -20.05 19.47
CA LYS A 474 -4.85 -21.07 20.52
C LYS A 474 -4.54 -20.52 21.92
N LYS A 475 -3.52 -19.66 22.04
CA LYS A 475 -3.10 -19.08 23.32
C LYS A 475 -4.05 -18.00 23.82
N PHE A 476 -4.55 -17.13 22.95
CA PHE A 476 -5.22 -15.89 23.37
C PHE A 476 -6.71 -15.77 23.00
N ARG A 477 -7.20 -16.54 22.03
CA ARG A 477 -8.60 -16.43 21.56
C ARG A 477 -9.46 -17.68 21.78
N GLY A 478 -8.94 -18.72 22.43
CA GLY A 478 -9.66 -19.98 22.57
C GLY A 478 -9.79 -20.73 21.24
N ARG A 479 -10.40 -21.93 21.26
CA ARG A 479 -10.54 -22.78 20.06
C ARG A 479 -11.47 -22.17 19.02
#